data_AF-A0AAC9W285-F1
#
_entry.id   AF-A0AAC9W285-F1
#
_cell.length_a   1.000
_cell.length_b   1.000
_cell.length_c   1.000
_cell.angle_alpha   90.00
_cell.angle_beta   90.00
_cell.angle_gamma   90.00
#
_symmetry.space_group_name_H-M   'P 1'
#
loop_
_entity.id
_entity.type
_entity.pdbx_description
1 polymer ?
#
loop_
_entity_poly.entity_id
_entity_poly.type
_entity_poly.pdbx_seq_one_letter_code
_entity_poly.pdbx_strand_id
1 'polypeptide(L)'
;MAKNTKGFRALTRLIEAGYNTEKAIAGMTMTEMLALPGVSVSELVQFDELQKSVKAGKVVTYLGTTEQKEKKKEEGAKAHDSTNDTVY
;
A
#
# COMPACT_ATOMS: atom_id res chain seq x y z
N MET A 1 14.45 -6.69 -16.55
CA MET A 1 13.85 -6.11 -15.32
C MET A 1 12.64 -6.95 -14.96
N ALA A 2 12.60 -7.55 -13.78
CA ALA A 2 11.42 -8.29 -13.32
C ALA A 2 10.36 -7.27 -12.86
N LYS A 3 9.15 -7.34 -13.42
CA LYS A 3 8.03 -6.45 -13.10
C LYS A 3 7.06 -7.15 -12.15
N ASN A 4 6.39 -6.41 -11.26
CA ASN A 4 5.40 -6.96 -10.34
C ASN A 4 4.13 -7.38 -11.09
N THR A 5 4.13 -8.59 -11.66
CA THR A 5 3.01 -9.09 -12.47
C THR A 5 1.71 -9.19 -11.68
N LYS A 6 1.78 -9.43 -10.37
CA LYS A 6 0.60 -9.49 -9.50
C LYS A 6 0.02 -8.09 -9.26
N GLY A 7 0.86 -7.13 -8.92
CA GLY A 7 0.46 -5.72 -8.77
C GLY A 7 -0.13 -5.14 -10.06
N PHE A 8 0.44 -5.49 -11.22
CA PHE A 8 -0.13 -5.10 -12.52
C PHE A 8 -1.51 -5.73 -12.75
N ARG A 9 -1.69 -7.02 -12.48
CA ARG A 9 -3.01 -7.67 -12.61
C ARG A 9 -4.04 -7.04 -11.68
N ALA A 10 -3.65 -6.73 -10.44
CA ALA A 10 -4.50 -6.05 -9.48
C ALA A 10 -4.93 -4.67 -9.99
N LEU A 11 -3.98 -3.88 -10.50
CA LEU A 11 -4.28 -2.58 -11.10
C LEU A 11 -5.24 -2.69 -12.29
N THR A 12 -5.00 -3.64 -13.21
CA THR A 12 -5.88 -3.87 -14.36
C THR A 12 -7.31 -4.21 -13.92
N ARG A 13 -7.47 -5.11 -12.93
CA ARG A 13 -8.78 -5.48 -12.37
C ARG A 13 -9.52 -4.27 -11.78
N LEU A 14 -8.81 -3.39 -11.08
CA LEU A 14 -9.41 -2.19 -10.50
C LEU A 14 -9.86 -1.20 -11.59
N ILE A 15 -9.08 -1.03 -12.66
CA ILE A 15 -9.46 -0.19 -13.81
C ILE A 15 -10.70 -0.77 -14.51
N GLU A 16 -10.76 -2.08 -14.71
CA GLU A 16 -11.93 -2.77 -15.29
C GLU A 16 -13.18 -2.61 -14.41
N ALA A 17 -13.00 -2.51 -13.10
CA ALA A 17 -14.07 -2.25 -12.13
C ALA A 17 -14.45 -0.76 -12.00
N GLY A 18 -13.79 0.15 -12.72
CA GLY A 18 -14.09 1.59 -12.75
C GLY A 18 -13.22 2.47 -11.83
N TYR A 19 -12.22 1.92 -11.15
CA TYR A 19 -11.27 2.67 -10.33
C TYR A 19 -10.15 3.28 -11.19
N ASN A 20 -10.49 4.32 -11.95
CA ASN A 20 -9.61 4.90 -12.96
C ASN A 20 -8.70 6.02 -12.42
N THR A 21 -8.77 6.31 -11.12
CA THR A 21 -7.99 7.39 -10.49
C THR A 21 -7.33 6.92 -9.22
N GLU A 22 -6.18 7.51 -8.92
CA GLU A 22 -5.44 7.25 -7.66
C GLU A 22 -6.32 7.51 -6.43
N LYS A 23 -7.17 8.55 -6.48
CA LYS A 23 -8.12 8.85 -5.41
C LYS A 23 -9.16 7.74 -5.23
N ALA A 24 -9.70 7.19 -6.31
CA ALA A 24 -10.65 6.08 -6.25
C ALA A 24 -9.99 4.83 -5.67
N ILE A 25 -8.78 4.48 -6.12
CA ILE A 25 -8.03 3.33 -5.60
C ILE A 25 -7.71 3.55 -4.11
N ALA A 26 -7.19 4.72 -3.71
CA ALA A 26 -6.87 5.02 -2.32
C ALA A 26 -8.10 5.04 -1.39
N GLY A 27 -9.26 5.42 -1.92
CA GLY A 27 -10.53 5.49 -1.20
C GLY A 27 -11.31 4.17 -1.14
N MET A 28 -10.87 3.15 -1.88
CA MET A 28 -11.56 1.86 -1.93
C MET A 28 -11.62 1.19 -0.55
N THR A 29 -12.78 0.63 -0.22
CA THR A 29 -13.02 -0.06 1.05
C THR A 29 -12.93 -1.58 0.90
N MET A 30 -12.70 -2.29 2.01
CA MET A 30 -12.69 -3.75 2.01
C MET A 30 -14.03 -4.34 1.51
N THR A 31 -15.15 -3.71 1.85
CA THR A 31 -16.48 -4.11 1.37
C THR A 31 -16.58 -4.00 -0.15
N GLU A 32 -16.07 -2.92 -0.74
CA GLU A 32 -16.03 -2.76 -2.19
C GLU A 32 -15.09 -3.78 -2.87
N MET A 33 -13.94 -4.07 -2.25
CA MET A 33 -13.03 -5.12 -2.75
C MET A 33 -13.70 -6.48 -2.78
N LEU A 34 -14.44 -6.82 -1.71
CA LEU A 34 -15.20 -8.07 -1.61
C LEU A 34 -16.38 -8.13 -2.57
N ALA A 35 -16.93 -6.98 -2.97
CA ALA A 35 -18.00 -6.89 -3.94
C ALA A 35 -17.53 -7.12 -5.39
N LEU A 36 -16.22 -7.10 -5.65
CA LEU A 36 -15.70 -7.38 -6.99
C LEU A 36 -15.94 -8.85 -7.38
N PRO A 37 -16.53 -9.10 -8.56
CA PRO A 37 -16.87 -10.46 -8.98
C PRO A 37 -15.62 -11.31 -9.18
N GLY A 38 -15.60 -12.50 -8.57
CA GLY A 38 -14.50 -13.45 -8.71
C GLY A 38 -13.19 -13.01 -8.05
N VAL A 39 -13.25 -12.12 -7.05
CA VAL A 39 -12.08 -11.74 -6.26
C VAL A 39 -11.62 -12.88 -5.35
N SER A 40 -10.34 -13.21 -5.43
CA SER A 40 -9.69 -14.17 -4.54
C SER A 40 -9.01 -13.49 -3.34
N VAL A 41 -8.78 -14.24 -2.26
CA VAL A 41 -8.04 -13.72 -1.08
C VAL A 41 -6.66 -13.17 -1.46
N SER A 42 -5.98 -13.81 -2.42
CA SER A 42 -4.70 -13.30 -2.91
C SER A 42 -4.83 -11.95 -3.62
N GLU A 43 -5.93 -11.69 -4.33
CA GLU A 43 -6.17 -10.40 -4.97
C GLU A 43 -6.52 -9.33 -3.97
N LEU A 44 -7.28 -9.66 -2.91
CA LEU A 44 -7.55 -8.73 -1.80
C LEU A 44 -6.26 -8.21 -1.17
N VAL A 45 -5.27 -9.09 -0.95
CA VAL A 45 -3.95 -8.68 -0.45
C VAL A 45 -3.24 -7.74 -1.43
N GLN A 46 -3.31 -8.02 -2.73
CA GLN A 46 -2.69 -7.17 -3.76
C GLN A 46 -3.39 -5.82 -3.87
N PHE A 47 -4.71 -5.75 -3.71
CA PHE A 47 -5.45 -4.50 -3.65
C PHE A 47 -5.03 -3.67 -2.45
N ASP A 48 -4.95 -4.25 -1.25
CA ASP A 48 -4.48 -3.54 -0.04
C ASP A 48 -3.04 -3.01 -0.21
N GLU A 49 -2.13 -3.81 -0.76
CA GLU A 49 -0.75 -3.37 -1.03
C GLU A 49 -0.69 -2.25 -2.06
N LEU A 50 -1.46 -2.36 -3.15
CA LEU A 50 -1.57 -1.33 -4.18
C LEU A 50 -2.15 -0.04 -3.58
N GLN A 51 -3.19 -0.12 -2.75
CA GLN A 51 -3.76 1.03 -2.06
C GLN A 51 -2.73 1.74 -1.17
N LYS A 52 -1.94 0.99 -0.39
CA LYS A 52 -0.87 1.54 0.44
C LYS A 52 0.18 2.25 -0.42
N SER A 53 0.53 1.66 -1.55
CA SER A 53 1.47 2.25 -2.50
C SER A 53 0.94 3.54 -3.13
N VAL A 54 -0.34 3.57 -3.52
CA VAL A 54 -1.02 4.77 -4.03
C VAL A 54 -1.04 5.87 -2.98
N LYS A 55 -1.42 5.56 -1.73
CA LYS A 55 -1.41 6.51 -0.61
C LYS A 55 -0.02 7.07 -0.31
N ALA A 56 1.02 6.27 -0.54
CA ALA A 56 2.41 6.68 -0.37
C ALA A 56 3.00 7.42 -1.58
N GLY A 57 2.27 7.54 -2.70
CA GLY A 57 2.78 8.11 -3.95
C GLY A 57 3.89 7.26 -4.61
N LYS A 58 3.90 5.94 -4.36
CA LYS A 58 4.98 5.00 -4.77
C LYS A 58 4.50 3.93 -5.75
N VAL A 59 3.44 4.20 -6.52
CA VAL A 59 2.82 3.23 -7.45
C VAL A 59 3.82 2.66 -8.43
N VAL A 60 4.63 3.52 -9.08
CA VAL A 60 5.65 3.10 -10.04
C VAL A 60 6.70 2.20 -9.38
N THR A 61 7.13 2.52 -8.15
CA THR A 61 8.06 1.69 -7.37
C THR A 61 7.47 0.32 -7.06
N TYR A 62 6.20 0.28 -6.64
CA TYR A 62 5.50 -0.99 -6.34
C TYR A 62 5.32 -1.87 -7.59
N LEU A 63 5.03 -1.28 -8.74
CA LEU A 63 4.84 -2.01 -10.00
C LEU A 63 6.17 -2.43 -10.64
N GLY A 64 7.19 -1.59 -10.50
CA GLY A 64 8.53 -1.81 -11.07
C GLY A 64 9.43 -2.74 -10.26
N THR A 65 9.06 -3.08 -9.02
CA THR A 65 9.87 -3.96 -8.15
C THR A 65 9.13 -5.27 -7.87
N THR A 66 9.79 -6.41 -8.07
CA THR A 66 9.30 -7.70 -7.57
C THR A 66 9.71 -7.83 -6.11
N GLU A 67 8.73 -7.85 -5.20
CA GLU A 67 8.89 -7.94 -3.74
C GLU A 67 10.22 -8.58 -3.26
N GLN A 68 11.16 -7.74 -2.83
CA GLN A 68 11.92 -8.03 -1.63
C GLN A 68 11.42 -7.07 -0.56
N LYS A 69 10.69 -7.59 0.41
CA LYS A 69 10.28 -6.85 1.60
C LYS A 69 11.53 -6.40 2.37
N GLU A 70 12.07 -5.24 2.04
CA GLU A 70 12.89 -4.51 3.01
C GLU A 70 11.95 -3.91 4.05
N LYS A 71 11.90 -4.58 5.21
CA LYS A 71 11.50 -3.96 6.47
C LYS A 71 12.41 -2.76 6.72
N LYS A 72 12.09 -1.58 6.19
CA LYS A 72 12.61 -0.35 6.78
C LYS A 72 11.67 0.04 7.90
N LYS A 73 12.04 -0.39 9.11
CA LYS A 73 11.59 0.23 10.36
C LYS A 73 11.72 1.74 10.19
N GLU A 74 10.63 2.45 10.48
CA GLU A 74 10.68 3.88 10.79
C GLU A 74 11.63 4.07 11.97
N GLU A 75 12.80 4.64 11.70
CA GLU A 75 13.52 5.45 12.68
C GLU A 75 13.01 6.87 12.55
N GLY A 76 12.53 7.45 13.66
CA GLY A 76 12.37 8.91 13.78
C GLY A 76 11.12 9.39 14.51
N ALA A 77 11.00 9.12 15.81
CA ALA A 77 10.22 9.99 16.70
C ALA A 77 11.06 10.34 17.94
N LYS A 78 11.86 11.40 17.74
CA LYS A 78 12.40 12.37 18.71
C LYS A 78 12.51 11.93 20.17
N ALA A 79 13.77 11.83 20.62
CA ALA A 79 14.15 12.01 22.01
C ALA A 79 13.54 13.31 22.54
N HIS A 80 12.66 13.18 23.53
CA HIS A 80 12.24 14.28 24.37
C HIS A 80 13.38 14.51 25.37
N ASP A 81 14.21 15.51 25.07
CA ASP A 81 15.04 16.16 26.09
C ASP A 81 14.10 16.74 27.15
N SER A 82 14.17 16.17 28.35
CA SER A 82 13.87 16.90 29.57
C SER A 82 14.94 16.51 30.58
N THR A 83 16.03 17.27 30.53
CA THR A 83 16.75 17.64 31.75
C THR A 83 15.71 18.05 32.80
N ASN A 84 15.62 17.33 33.91
CA ASN A 84 15.31 17.95 35.18
C ASN A 84 15.97 17.19 36.32
N ASP A 85 17.17 17.66 36.61
CA ASP A 85 17.85 17.59 37.89
C ASP A 85 16.94 18.25 38.94
N THR A 86 16.40 17.50 39.90
CA THR A 86 16.18 17.98 41.28
C THR A 86 16.05 16.78 42.22
N VAL A 87 17.10 16.61 43.01
CA VAL A 87 17.17 15.80 44.23
C VAL A 87 16.22 16.36 45.28
N TYR A 88 15.35 15.54 45.88
CA TYR A 88 14.94 15.60 47.28
C TYR A 88 14.41 14.24 47.74
#